data_AF-A0A830FWM1-F1
#
_entry.id   AF-A0A830FWM1-F1
#
_cell.length_a   1.000
_cell.length_b   1.000
_cell.length_c   1.000
_cell.angle_alpha   90.00
_cell.angle_beta   90.00
_cell.angle_gamma   90.00
#
_symmetry.space_group_name_H-M   'P 1'
#
loop_
_entity.id
_entity.type
_entity.pdbx_description
1 polymer ?
#
loop_
_entity_poly.entity_id
_entity_poly.type
_entity_poly.pdbx_seq_one_letter_code
_entity_poly.pdbx_strand_id
1 'polypeptide(L)'
;MNRLNHCELLTQGRPLFLGVDGEGGAHYWDSYEFAVAVVSADGDAEKIELSETPFETLSQWCEYTRSERGWDVGPHVGGSLVGDLVRGVEA
;
A
#
# COMPACT_ATOMS: atom_id res chain seq x y z
N MET A 1 -4.09 -22.10 -10.50
CA MET A 1 -5.01 -21.19 -9.81
C MET A 1 -4.62 -21.14 -8.35
N ASN A 2 -3.69 -20.26 -7.99
CA ASN A 2 -3.31 -20.04 -6.59
C ASN A 2 -4.28 -19.03 -5.99
N ARG A 3 -5.27 -19.54 -5.23
CA ARG A 3 -6.12 -18.71 -4.38
C ARG A 3 -5.34 -18.47 -3.09
N LEU A 4 -4.63 -17.34 -3.01
CA LEU A 4 -3.84 -16.99 -1.83
C LEU A 4 -4.74 -16.33 -0.79
N ASN A 5 -4.71 -16.82 0.45
CA ASN A 5 -5.55 -16.35 1.54
C ASN A 5 -5.00 -15.04 2.12
N HIS A 6 -5.92 -14.15 2.50
CA HIS A 6 -5.74 -12.78 2.99
C HIS A 6 -4.65 -12.58 4.07
N CYS A 7 -4.24 -13.61 4.81
CA CYS A 7 -3.31 -13.49 5.93
C CYS A 7 -1.85 -13.84 5.62
N GLU A 8 -1.55 -14.58 4.55
CA GLU A 8 -0.17 -15.08 4.34
C GLU A 8 0.78 -13.99 3.83
N LEU A 9 0.31 -13.04 3.02
CA LEU A 9 1.12 -11.93 2.51
C LEU A 9 1.61 -10.96 3.60
N LEU A 10 0.92 -10.86 4.75
CA LEU A 10 1.26 -9.91 5.82
C LEU A 10 2.31 -10.41 6.82
N THR A 11 2.78 -11.66 6.67
CA THR A 11 3.58 -12.33 7.72
C THR A 11 5.08 -12.43 7.45
N GLN A 12 5.56 -12.10 6.24
CA GLN A 12 7.00 -12.22 5.88
C GLN A 12 7.82 -10.93 6.08
N GLY A 13 7.17 -9.85 6.48
CA GLY A 13 7.78 -8.55 6.80
C GLY A 13 6.65 -7.57 6.75
N ARG A 14 6.27 -6.95 7.87
CA ARG A 14 5.04 -6.16 7.95
C ARG A 14 5.08 -5.09 6.85
N PRO A 15 4.27 -5.20 5.78
CA PRO A 15 4.35 -4.25 4.69
C PRO A 15 3.89 -2.88 5.22
N LEU A 16 4.58 -1.84 4.78
CA LEU A 16 4.40 -0.48 5.30
C LEU A 16 3.10 0.08 4.74
N PHE A 17 2.15 0.43 5.61
CA PHE A 17 0.94 1.11 5.19
C PHE A 17 1.27 2.47 4.57
N LEU A 18 0.77 2.72 3.35
CA LEU A 18 0.99 3.96 2.62
C LEU A 18 -0.21 4.89 2.77
N GLY A 19 -1.42 4.36 2.61
CA GLY A 19 -2.64 5.16 2.64
C GLY A 19 -3.83 4.47 1.97
N VAL A 20 -4.98 5.14 1.99
CA VAL A 20 -6.21 4.78 1.27
C VAL A 20 -6.41 5.78 0.14
N ASP A 21 -6.57 5.28 -1.09
CA ASP A 21 -6.87 6.10 -2.26
C ASP A 21 -8.33 6.59 -2.26
N GLY A 22 -8.69 7.51 -3.18
CA GLY A 22 -10.04 8.05 -3.28
C GLY A 22 -11.12 7.04 -3.70
N GLU A 23 -10.73 5.83 -4.10
CA GLU A 23 -11.63 4.72 -4.41
C GLU A 23 -11.81 3.78 -3.20
N GLY A 24 -11.15 4.07 -2.07
CA GLY A 24 -11.19 3.25 -0.86
C GLY A 24 -10.17 2.10 -0.87
N GLY A 25 -9.25 2.08 -1.84
CA GLY A 25 -8.18 1.10 -1.93
C GLY A 25 -7.06 1.37 -0.93
N ALA A 26 -6.76 0.42 -0.05
CA ALA A 26 -5.65 0.50 0.90
C ALA A 26 -4.34 0.01 0.27
N HIS A 27 -3.32 0.86 0.27
CA HIS A 27 -2.00 0.60 -0.31
C HIS A 27 -0.97 0.26 0.77
N TYR A 28 -0.17 -0.77 0.53
CA TYR A 28 0.92 -1.22 1.39
C TYR A 28 2.19 -1.45 0.57
N TRP A 29 3.35 -1.07 1.12
CA TRP A 29 4.65 -1.25 0.49
C TRP A 29 5.41 -2.43 1.08
N ASP A 30 5.86 -3.34 0.22
CA ASP A 30 6.83 -4.36 0.54
C ASP A 30 8.21 -3.95 -0.01
N SER A 31 9.13 -3.60 0.88
CA SER A 31 10.49 -3.20 0.50
C SER A 31 11.41 -4.37 0.13
N TYR A 32 11.06 -5.60 0.50
CA TYR A 32 11.84 -6.79 0.15
C TYR A 32 11.51 -7.24 -1.27
N GLU A 33 10.22 -7.25 -1.60
CA GLU A 33 9.72 -7.66 -2.90
C GLU A 33 9.62 -6.50 -3.91
N PHE A 34 9.88 -5.26 -3.46
CA PHE A 34 9.73 -4.04 -4.25
C PHE A 34 8.35 -3.95 -4.93
N ALA A 35 7.31 -4.20 -4.13
CA ALA A 35 5.94 -4.34 -4.61
C ALA A 35 4.95 -3.55 -3.75
N VAL A 36 3.85 -3.11 -4.37
CA VAL A 36 2.72 -2.52 -3.68
C VAL A 36 1.57 -3.51 -3.64
N ALA A 37 1.06 -3.80 -2.44
CA ALA A 37 -0.21 -4.48 -2.29
C ALA A 37 -1.33 -3.43 -2.22
N VAL A 38 -2.38 -3.61 -3.03
CA VAL A 38 -3.58 -2.78 -3.03
C VAL A 38 -4.75 -3.67 -2.63
N VAL A 39 -5.44 -3.30 -1.55
CA VAL A 39 -6.64 -3.98 -1.08
C VAL A 39 -7.83 -3.07 -1.37
N SER A 40 -8.73 -3.47 -2.26
CA SER A 40 -9.93 -2.71 -2.60
C SER A 40 -10.90 -2.65 -1.42
N ALA A 41 -11.85 -1.71 -1.48
CA ALA A 41 -12.92 -1.59 -0.49
C ALA A 41 -13.78 -2.88 -0.38
N ASP A 42 -13.88 -3.64 -1.47
CA ASP A 42 -14.61 -4.91 -1.51
C ASP A 42 -13.80 -6.09 -0.91
N GLY A 43 -12.56 -5.84 -0.51
CA GLY A 43 -11.67 -6.81 0.13
C GLY A 43 -10.83 -7.65 -0.84
N ASP A 44 -10.90 -7.36 -2.14
CA ASP A 44 -10.01 -7.97 -3.13
C ASP A 44 -8.60 -7.38 -2.99
N ALA A 45 -7.59 -8.23 -3.07
CA ALA A 45 -6.20 -7.81 -2.93
C ALA A 45 -5.42 -8.14 -4.19
N GLU A 46 -4.68 -7.16 -4.68
CA GLU A 46 -3.74 -7.28 -5.79
C GLU A 46 -2.34 -6.90 -5.30
N LYS A 47 -1.34 -7.67 -5.71
CA LYS A 47 0.07 -7.32 -5.52
C LYS A 47 0.64 -6.90 -6.87
N ILE A 48 1.28 -5.74 -6.88
CA ILE A 48 1.83 -5.11 -8.09
C ILE A 48 3.32 -4.91 -7.86
N GLU A 49 4.16 -5.65 -8.59
CA GLU A 49 5.60 -5.44 -8.56
C GLU A 49 5.93 -4.16 -9.32
N LEU A 50 6.79 -3.29 -8.77
CA LEU A 50 7.13 -2.04 -9.47
C LEU A 50 7.77 -2.30 -10.82
N SER A 51 8.51 -3.41 -10.98
CA SER A 51 9.08 -3.86 -12.26
C SER A 51 8.06 -4.17 -13.35
N GLU A 52 6.81 -4.46 -12.98
CA GLU A 52 5.72 -4.68 -13.93
C GLU A 52 4.99 -3.37 -14.28
N THR A 53 5.39 -2.27 -13.65
CA THR A 53 4.86 -0.93 -13.90
C THR A 53 5.91 -0.05 -14.59
N PRO A 54 5.52 1.09 -15.19
CA PRO A 54 6.46 2.11 -15.66
C PRO A 54 7.21 2.84 -14.54
N PHE A 55 6.98 2.51 -13.26
CA PHE A 55 7.54 3.22 -12.12
C PHE A 55 8.83 2.58 -11.63
N GLU A 56 9.89 3.38 -11.56
CA GLU A 56 11.21 2.98 -11.06
C GLU A 56 11.29 3.11 -9.53
N THR A 57 10.38 3.87 -8.90
CA THR A 57 10.40 4.18 -7.47
C THR A 57 9.02 4.17 -6.83
N LEU A 58 8.97 3.87 -5.53
CA LEU A 58 7.76 4.01 -4.71
C LEU A 58 7.18 5.44 -4.75
N SER A 59 8.02 6.46 -4.86
CA SER A 59 7.57 7.85 -4.96
C SER A 59 6.78 8.11 -6.23
N GLN A 60 7.17 7.51 -7.36
CA GLN A 60 6.43 7.61 -8.62
C GLN A 60 5.08 6.90 -8.53
N TRP A 61 5.03 5.74 -7.85
CA TRP A 61 3.75 5.08 -7.54
C TRP A 61 2.83 6.00 -6.73
N CYS A 62 3.35 6.64 -5.67
CA CYS A 62 2.54 7.49 -4.82
C CYS A 62 2.01 8.75 -5.54
N GLU A 63 2.82 9.31 -6.44
CA GLU A 63 2.40 10.45 -7.28
C GLU A 63 1.36 10.03 -8.32
N TYR A 64 1.53 8.85 -8.94
CA TYR A 64 0.52 8.27 -9.82
C TYR A 64 -0.81 8.08 -9.09
N THR A 65 -0.82 7.44 -7.92
CA THR A 65 -2.05 7.24 -7.13
C THR A 65 -2.67 8.57 -6.74
N ARG A 66 -1.85 9.58 -6.38
CA ARG A 66 -2.33 10.92 -6.09
C ARG A 66 -3.02 11.57 -7.30
N SER A 67 -2.43 11.44 -8.48
CA SER A 67 -2.94 12.03 -9.73
C SER A 67 -4.23 11.36 -10.19
N GLU A 68 -4.24 10.03 -10.26
CA GLU A 68 -5.33 9.28 -10.89
C GLU A 68 -6.49 9.00 -9.95
N ARG A 69 -6.20 8.69 -8.69
CA ARG A 69 -7.21 8.25 -7.71
C ARG A 69 -7.43 9.24 -6.58
N GLY A 70 -6.44 10.09 -6.32
CA GLY A 70 -6.39 10.91 -5.12
C GLY A 70 -6.11 10.06 -3.88
N TRP A 71 -5.69 10.70 -2.80
CA TRP A 71 -5.57 10.07 -1.49
C TRP A 71 -6.71 10.55 -0.59
N ASP A 72 -7.48 9.61 -0.06
CA ASP A 72 -8.47 9.89 0.99
C ASP A 72 -7.79 9.96 2.36
N VAL A 73 -6.84 9.04 2.61
CA VAL A 73 -5.99 9.02 3.81
C VAL A 73 -4.54 8.68 3.43
N GLY A 74 -3.61 9.64 3.45
CA GLY A 74 -2.21 9.44 3.03
C GLY A 74 -1.78 10.36 1.87
N PRO A 75 -0.63 10.15 1.21
CA PRO A 75 0.33 9.06 1.38
C PRO A 75 1.32 9.37 2.52
N HIS A 76 1.55 8.41 3.41
CA HIS A 76 2.45 8.56 4.57
C HIS A 76 3.94 8.38 4.23
N VAL A 77 4.29 8.39 2.93
CA VAL A 77 5.69 8.29 2.48
C VAL A 77 6.43 9.58 2.85
N GLY A 78 7.16 9.53 3.96
CA GLY A 78 7.89 10.67 4.54
C GLY A 78 7.45 11.08 5.96
N GLY A 79 6.45 10.42 6.54
CA GLY A 79 6.07 10.58 7.95
C GLY A 79 6.94 9.72 8.87
N SER A 80 7.28 10.23 10.07
CA SER A 80 7.92 9.40 11.10
C SER A 80 7.01 8.23 11.42
N LEU A 81 7.50 7.00 11.25
CA LEU A 81 6.86 5.72 11.58
C LEU A 81 6.12 5.72 12.94
N VAL A 82 6.55 6.60 13.86
CA VAL A 82 5.99 6.80 15.20
C VAL A 82 4.63 7.50 15.18
N GLY A 83 4.39 8.45 14.26
CA GLY A 83 3.12 9.18 14.16
C GLY A 83 1.97 8.29 13.68
N ASP A 84 2.27 7.39 12.75
CA ASP A 84 1.28 6.48 12.17
C ASP A 84 0.96 5.31 13.12
N LEU A 85 1.95 4.87 13.93
CA LEU A 85 1.73 3.88 14.99
C LEU A 85 0.83 4.43 16.12
N VAL A 86 0.97 5.70 16.48
CA VAL A 86 0.13 6.33 17.52
C VAL A 86 -1.32 6.45 17.05
N ARG A 87 -1.56 6.79 15.78
CA ARG A 87 -2.92 6.84 15.21
C ARG A 87 -3.57 5.46 15.04
N GLY A 88 -2.78 4.41 14.81
CA GLY A 88 -3.28 3.04 14.73
C GLY A 88 -3.59 2.38 16.08
N VAL A 89 -3.09 2.93 17.19
CA VAL A 89 -3.32 2.41 18.57
C VAL A 89 -4.47 3.13 19.28
N GLU A 90 -4.83 4.34 18.85
CA GLU A 90 -5.94 5.10 19.46
C GLU A 90 -7.30 4.91 18.77
N ALA A 91 -7.42 3.97 17.83
CA ALA A 91 -8.67 3.58 17.18
C ALA A 91 -9.30 2.33 17.82
#